data_AF-A0A7X7E1Y0-F1
#
_entry.id   AF-A0A7X7E1Y0-F1
#
_cell.length_a   1.000
_cell.length_b   1.000
_cell.length_c   1.000
_cell.angle_alpha   90.00
_cell.angle_beta   90.00
_cell.angle_gamma   90.00
#
_symmetry.space_group_name_H-M   'P 1'
#
loop_
_entity.id
_entity.type
_entity.pdbx_description
1 polymer ?
#
loop_
_entity_poly.entity_id
_entity_poly.type
_entity_poly.pdbx_seq_one_letter_code
_entity_poly.pdbx_strand_id
1 'polypeptide(L)'
;MVLPSISNQISNEIRSEFISVATGLKNLVFYGGFQNLSKDVLGSSYWMDQWGVPFANRIKDVDIVSGTQALGNGSSLRVCYPKGNYGPMYTGVQFPISFELIKSMPQKLFESLYIRYYVKFEQGFDFCMGGKLPGIMGGAKSWERSGGNQPDGTNGWTLRLMWRAYGRAVIYSYLPPHKYSGTDWGLDIDLNKKFKTGYWHCIEQYVKINEIGYQNGKLYVWIDNEQVL
;
A
#
# COMPACT_ATOMS: atom_id res chain seq x y z
N MET A 1 -8.24 21.88 -28.05
CA MET A 1 -8.75 20.69 -28.76
C MET A 1 -9.42 19.81 -27.72
N VAL A 2 -10.73 19.61 -27.88
CA VAL A 2 -11.67 19.13 -26.86
C VAL A 2 -11.43 17.64 -26.57
N LEU A 3 -11.31 17.27 -25.30
CA LEU A 3 -11.43 15.87 -24.86
C LEU A 3 -12.89 15.62 -24.44
N PRO A 4 -13.54 14.56 -24.94
CA PRO A 4 -14.94 14.28 -24.68
C PRO A 4 -15.17 13.65 -23.30
N SER A 5 -16.33 13.99 -22.75
CA SER A 5 -16.89 13.51 -21.48
C SER A 5 -17.36 12.05 -21.56
N ILE A 6 -16.94 11.23 -20.58
CA ILE A 6 -17.64 9.99 -20.21
C ILE A 6 -17.73 9.95 -18.67
N SER A 7 -18.93 9.60 -18.19
CA SER A 7 -19.49 9.66 -16.83
C SER A 7 -18.51 9.66 -15.64
N ASN A 8 -18.41 10.82 -14.96
CA ASN A 8 -17.57 11.06 -13.78
C ASN A 8 -18.36 11.36 -12.49
N GLN A 9 -19.66 11.11 -12.45
CA GLN A 9 -20.47 11.59 -11.32
C GLN A 9 -20.20 10.84 -9.99
N ILE A 10 -19.84 9.55 -10.02
CA ILE A 10 -19.53 8.78 -8.80
C ILE A 10 -18.04 8.88 -8.41
N SER A 11 -17.14 9.07 -9.39
CA SER A 11 -15.69 9.17 -9.17
C SER A 11 -15.24 10.55 -8.68
N ASN A 12 -15.99 11.61 -9.01
CA ASN A 12 -15.64 12.97 -8.58
C ASN A 12 -16.07 13.29 -7.15
N GLU A 13 -17.14 12.71 -6.61
CA GLU A 13 -17.55 12.96 -5.22
C GLU A 13 -16.48 12.45 -4.24
N ILE A 14 -16.03 11.19 -4.42
CA ILE A 14 -14.94 10.59 -3.64
C ILE A 14 -13.61 11.32 -3.85
N ARG A 15 -13.39 11.97 -4.99
CA ARG A 15 -12.14 12.72 -5.24
C ARG A 15 -12.19 14.15 -4.68
N SER A 16 -13.37 14.78 -4.69
CA SER A 16 -13.59 16.16 -4.25
C SER A 16 -13.49 16.33 -2.72
N GLU A 17 -13.77 15.29 -1.93
CA GLU A 17 -13.55 15.29 -0.48
C GLU A 17 -12.05 15.24 -0.09
N PHE A 18 -11.15 14.86 -1.01
CA PHE A 18 -9.76 14.53 -0.66
C PHE A 18 -8.70 15.43 -1.32
N ILE A 19 -9.06 16.25 -2.32
CA ILE A 19 -8.14 17.28 -2.85
C ILE A 19 -8.29 18.57 -2.00
N SER A 20 -7.75 18.55 -0.78
CA SER A 20 -7.25 19.78 -0.15
C SER A 20 -5.86 19.49 0.45
N VAL A 21 -4.88 20.20 -0.09
CA VAL A 21 -3.45 19.99 0.14
C VAL A 21 -3.08 20.35 1.57
N ALA A 22 -2.25 19.50 2.20
CA ALA A 22 -1.42 19.72 3.38
C ALA A 22 -1.70 21.04 4.15
N THR A 23 -2.77 20.99 4.95
CA THR A 23 -3.19 21.87 6.08
C THR A 23 -4.71 21.78 6.33
N GLY A 24 -5.48 21.14 5.43
CA GLY A 24 -6.95 21.07 5.52
C GLY A 24 -7.61 19.68 5.51
N LEU A 25 -6.86 18.58 5.56
CA LEU A 25 -7.45 17.22 5.58
C LEU A 25 -8.12 16.95 6.94
N LYS A 26 -9.41 17.30 7.06
CA LYS A 26 -10.22 17.05 8.26
C LYS A 26 -10.26 15.56 8.68
N ASN A 27 -9.88 14.65 7.77
CA ASN A 27 -9.94 13.20 7.95
C ASN A 27 -8.56 12.51 7.83
N LEU A 28 -7.44 13.24 7.94
CA LEU A 28 -6.11 12.61 7.97
C LEU A 28 -5.89 11.90 9.31
N VAL A 29 -5.94 10.57 9.29
CA VAL A 29 -5.78 9.76 10.51
C VAL A 29 -4.34 9.33 10.77
N PHE A 30 -3.52 9.21 9.72
CA PHE A 30 -2.10 8.83 9.84
C PHE A 30 -1.27 9.44 8.72
N TYR A 31 -0.08 9.93 9.05
CA TYR A 31 0.93 10.37 8.09
C TYR A 31 2.29 9.78 8.45
N GLY A 32 2.83 8.92 7.59
CA GLY A 32 4.13 8.29 7.73
C GLY A 32 5.13 8.86 6.74
N GLY A 33 5.74 10.00 7.06
CA GLY A 33 6.77 10.63 6.24
C GLY A 33 8.20 10.21 6.63
N PHE A 34 9.14 10.34 5.69
CA PHE A 34 10.57 10.03 5.92
C PHE A 34 11.44 11.28 6.12
N GLN A 35 10.85 12.48 6.20
CA GLN A 35 11.58 13.75 6.20
C GLN A 35 12.50 13.93 7.42
N ASN A 36 12.11 13.36 8.56
CA ASN A 36 12.84 13.45 9.83
C ASN A 36 13.37 12.09 10.31
N LEU A 37 13.41 11.09 9.42
CA LEU A 37 13.91 9.76 9.75
C LEU A 37 15.33 9.61 9.21
N SER A 38 16.26 9.20 10.08
CA SER A 38 17.55 8.66 9.66
C SER A 38 17.47 7.13 9.58
N LYS A 39 18.46 6.52 8.92
CA LYS A 39 18.60 5.07 8.88
C LYS A 39 18.67 4.44 10.27
N ASP A 40 19.32 5.12 11.22
CA ASP A 40 19.48 4.63 12.59
C ASP A 40 18.18 4.69 13.43
N VAL A 41 17.25 5.58 13.06
CA VAL A 41 15.94 5.67 13.71
C VAL A 41 14.98 4.62 13.17
N LEU A 42 15.08 4.26 11.88
CA LEU A 42 14.26 3.19 11.30
C LEU A 42 14.52 1.85 11.99
N GLY A 43 13.45 1.22 12.48
CA GLY A 43 13.55 -0.04 13.24
C GLY A 43 13.84 0.13 14.72
N SER A 44 14.07 1.34 15.22
CA SER A 44 14.15 1.61 16.66
C SER A 44 12.78 1.41 17.34
N SER A 45 12.77 1.15 18.65
CA SER A 45 11.54 1.08 19.44
C SER A 45 10.71 2.36 19.33
N TYR A 46 11.37 3.52 19.26
CA TYR A 46 10.70 4.80 19.05
C TYR A 46 9.94 4.83 17.72
N TRP A 47 10.59 4.48 16.60
CA TRP A 47 9.92 4.44 15.30
C TRP A 47 8.80 3.41 15.27
N MET A 48 9.04 2.22 15.83
CA MET A 48 8.04 1.16 15.90
C MET A 48 6.80 1.60 16.69
N ASP A 49 6.97 2.28 17.82
CA ASP A 49 5.88 2.83 18.63
C ASP A 49 5.10 3.92 17.89
N GLN A 50 5.80 4.84 17.21
CA GLN A 50 5.16 5.93 16.46
C GLN A 50 4.35 5.43 15.26
N TRP A 51 4.84 4.39 14.58
CA TRP A 51 4.19 3.82 13.39
C TRP A 51 3.32 2.61 13.70
N GLY A 52 3.22 2.19 14.96
CA GLY A 52 2.45 1.02 15.36
C GLY A 52 2.94 -0.26 14.69
N VAL A 53 4.25 -0.42 14.56
CA VAL A 53 4.88 -1.54 13.86
C VAL A 53 5.14 -2.68 14.85
N PRO A 54 4.41 -3.82 14.77
CA PRO A 54 4.63 -4.94 15.68
C PRO A 54 5.91 -5.72 15.37
N PHE A 55 6.36 -5.71 14.11
CA PHE A 55 7.62 -6.30 13.68
C PHE A 55 8.12 -5.60 12.43
N ALA A 56 9.43 -5.59 12.24
CA ALA A 56 10.05 -5.14 11.00
C ALA A 56 11.08 -6.19 10.54
N ASN A 57 10.98 -6.60 9.28
CA ASN A 57 11.93 -7.51 8.66
C ASN A 57 12.72 -6.74 7.60
N ARG A 58 14.04 -6.97 7.59
CA ARG A 58 15.02 -6.33 6.69
C ARG A 58 15.05 -4.80 6.72
N ILE A 59 14.57 -4.18 7.81
CA ILE A 59 14.59 -2.72 7.95
C ILE A 59 16.02 -2.15 7.95
N LYS A 60 17.00 -2.92 8.40
CA LYS A 60 18.43 -2.55 8.34
C LYS A 60 19.01 -2.51 6.91
N ASP A 61 18.34 -3.18 5.96
CA ASP A 61 18.78 -3.32 4.57
C ASP A 61 18.20 -2.23 3.65
N VAL A 62 17.46 -1.27 4.22
CA VAL A 62 16.93 -0.09 3.51
C VAL A 62 17.82 1.12 3.72
N ASP A 63 17.62 2.15 2.90
CA ASP A 63 18.24 3.46 3.08
C ASP A 63 17.18 4.57 3.10
N ILE A 64 17.54 5.71 3.69
CA ILE A 64 16.84 6.97 3.48
C ILE A 64 17.64 7.80 2.48
N VAL A 65 17.05 8.07 1.31
CA VAL A 65 17.64 8.95 0.30
C VAL A 65 17.02 10.33 0.36
N SER A 66 17.76 11.35 -0.09
CA SER A 66 17.34 12.74 -0.09
C SER A 66 17.64 13.46 -1.41
N GLY A 67 17.19 14.72 -1.52
CA GLY A 67 17.46 15.55 -2.69
C GLY A 67 16.86 14.94 -3.98
N THR A 68 17.59 15.01 -5.09
CA THR A 68 17.09 14.59 -6.41
C THR A 68 16.75 13.10 -6.52
N GLN A 69 17.20 12.28 -5.57
CA GLN A 69 16.86 10.85 -5.49
C GLN A 69 15.51 10.61 -4.80
N ALA A 70 15.05 11.57 -4.00
CA ALA A 70 13.79 11.50 -3.26
C ALA A 70 12.66 12.24 -3.97
N LEU A 71 11.42 11.95 -3.58
CA LEU A 71 10.26 12.67 -4.08
C LEU A 71 10.35 14.15 -3.67
N GLY A 72 10.20 15.06 -4.65
CA GLY A 72 10.11 16.50 -4.41
C GLY A 72 11.34 17.12 -3.74
N ASN A 73 12.53 16.54 -3.93
CA ASN A 73 13.76 16.94 -3.23
C ASN A 73 13.72 16.79 -1.69
N GLY A 74 12.79 16.00 -1.16
CA GLY A 74 12.66 15.72 0.27
C GLY A 74 13.48 14.51 0.70
N SER A 75 12.85 13.59 1.46
CA SER A 75 13.41 12.31 1.88
C SER A 75 12.49 11.15 1.49
N SER A 76 13.05 10.00 1.14
CA SER A 76 12.28 8.81 0.74
C SER A 76 12.97 7.52 1.21
N LEU A 77 12.17 6.52 1.56
CA LEU A 77 12.66 5.17 1.82
C LEU A 77 13.07 4.50 0.51
N ARG A 78 14.32 4.04 0.44
CA ARG A 78 14.85 3.24 -0.67
C ARG A 78 15.01 1.80 -0.23
N VAL A 79 14.43 0.89 -1.01
CA VAL A 79 14.41 -0.54 -0.71
C VAL A 79 15.21 -1.29 -1.77
N CYS A 80 16.19 -2.07 -1.34
CA CYS A 80 17.03 -2.87 -2.23
C CYS A 80 16.39 -4.23 -2.57
N TYR A 81 16.47 -4.60 -3.85
CA TYR A 81 16.09 -5.91 -4.36
C TYR A 81 17.32 -6.59 -4.97
N PRO A 82 18.09 -7.38 -4.20
CA PRO A 82 19.34 -7.97 -4.67
C PRO A 82 19.12 -8.96 -5.82
N LYS A 83 20.03 -8.95 -6.80
CA LYS A 83 20.00 -9.88 -7.94
C LYS A 83 19.93 -11.34 -7.46
N GLY A 84 19.09 -12.14 -8.12
CA GLY A 84 18.95 -13.57 -7.88
C GLY A 84 18.24 -13.96 -6.58
N ASN A 85 17.72 -12.99 -5.82
CA ASN A 85 17.06 -13.23 -4.54
C ASN A 85 15.55 -13.00 -4.63
N TYR A 86 14.79 -13.78 -3.86
CA TYR A 86 13.34 -13.64 -3.74
C TYR A 86 12.89 -13.98 -2.32
N GLY A 87 11.65 -13.61 -2.01
CA GLY A 87 11.04 -13.89 -0.72
C GLY A 87 11.52 -12.98 0.42
N PRO A 88 10.81 -13.03 1.55
CA PRO A 88 10.97 -12.08 2.65
C PRO A 88 12.32 -12.18 3.37
N MET A 89 13.04 -13.30 3.25
CA MET A 89 14.31 -13.53 3.94
C MET A 89 15.48 -12.80 3.27
N TYR A 90 15.41 -12.54 1.97
CA TYR A 90 16.56 -12.11 1.17
C TYR A 90 16.35 -10.82 0.38
N THR A 91 15.10 -10.40 0.13
CA THR A 91 14.80 -9.22 -0.67
C THR A 91 13.71 -8.35 -0.05
N GLY A 92 13.65 -7.07 -0.44
CA GLY A 92 12.64 -6.12 0.01
C GLY A 92 12.72 -5.79 1.51
N VAL A 93 11.62 -5.23 2.02
CA VAL A 93 11.39 -4.89 3.43
C VAL A 93 9.95 -5.21 3.80
N GLN A 94 9.68 -5.54 5.06
CA GLN A 94 8.32 -5.72 5.56
C GLN A 94 8.15 -5.09 6.94
N PHE A 95 7.11 -4.29 7.09
CA PHE A 95 6.62 -3.83 8.38
C PHE A 95 5.12 -3.51 8.21
N PRO A 96 4.23 -4.14 8.98
CA PRO A 96 2.84 -3.71 9.02
C PRO A 96 2.70 -2.46 9.90
N ILE A 97 1.69 -1.66 9.63
CA ILE A 97 1.26 -0.54 10.46
C ILE A 97 -0.06 -0.96 11.11
N SER A 98 -0.06 -1.10 12.43
CA SER A 98 -1.26 -1.41 13.21
C SER A 98 -1.67 -0.19 14.03
N PHE A 99 -2.79 0.41 13.67
CA PHE A 99 -3.36 1.55 14.39
C PHE A 99 -3.69 1.23 15.85
N GLU A 100 -3.97 -0.04 16.17
CA GLU A 100 -4.16 -0.49 17.55
C GLU A 100 -2.95 -0.22 18.44
N LEU A 101 -1.74 -0.31 17.86
CA LEU A 101 -0.46 -0.14 18.54
C LEU A 101 0.02 1.32 18.59
N ILE A 102 -0.61 2.23 17.83
CA ILE A 102 -0.27 3.65 17.86
C ILE A 102 -0.92 4.28 19.10
N LYS A 103 -0.12 4.56 20.12
CA LYS A 103 -0.59 5.08 21.42
C LYS A 103 -1.27 6.45 21.30
N SER A 104 -0.80 7.30 20.40
CA SER A 104 -1.31 8.67 20.20
C SER A 104 -2.61 8.74 19.40
N MET A 105 -3.08 7.63 18.84
CA MET A 105 -4.22 7.62 17.93
C MET A 105 -5.55 7.52 18.71
N PRO A 106 -6.45 8.52 18.61
CA PRO A 106 -7.69 8.53 19.38
C PRO A 106 -8.71 7.49 18.88
N GLN A 107 -8.73 7.23 17.57
CA GLN A 107 -9.57 6.21 16.94
C GLN A 107 -8.68 5.19 16.24
N LYS A 108 -8.89 3.91 16.54
CA LYS A 108 -8.03 2.80 16.09
C LYS A 108 -8.72 1.87 15.09
N LEU A 109 -10.05 1.93 15.04
CA LEU A 109 -10.90 1.09 14.20
C LEU A 109 -11.65 1.94 13.19
N PHE A 110 -11.69 1.48 11.95
CA PHE A 110 -12.28 2.19 10.82
C PHE A 110 -13.00 1.19 9.91
N GLU A 111 -14.19 1.55 9.46
CA GLU A 111 -14.92 0.77 8.45
C GLU A 111 -14.42 1.06 7.04
N SER A 112 -13.82 2.23 6.82
CA SER A 112 -13.19 2.57 5.56
C SER A 112 -11.89 3.33 5.76
N LEU A 113 -10.92 3.05 4.91
CA LEU A 113 -9.64 3.75 4.87
C LEU A 113 -9.27 4.09 3.43
N TYR A 114 -8.62 5.24 3.32
CA TYR A 114 -7.94 5.69 2.11
C TYR A 114 -6.45 5.76 2.40
N ILE A 115 -5.63 5.14 1.55
CA ILE A 115 -4.18 5.31 1.58
C ILE A 115 -3.70 5.94 0.28
N ARG A 116 -2.68 6.78 0.40
CA ARG A 116 -1.93 7.35 -0.72
C ARG A 116 -0.45 7.26 -0.43
N TYR A 117 0.32 6.82 -1.41
CA TYR A 117 1.77 6.90 -1.35
C TYR A 117 2.36 7.06 -2.75
N TYR A 118 3.61 7.47 -2.79
CA TYR A 118 4.39 7.54 -4.02
C TYR A 118 5.42 6.43 -4.05
N VAL A 119 5.59 5.80 -5.21
CA VAL A 119 6.60 4.78 -5.44
C VAL A 119 7.34 5.07 -6.74
N LYS A 120 8.65 4.86 -6.74
CA LYS A 120 9.48 4.93 -7.95
C LYS A 120 10.23 3.63 -8.11
N PHE A 121 10.09 3.03 -9.28
CA PHE A 121 11.01 2.00 -9.75
C PHE A 121 12.18 2.71 -10.43
N GLU A 122 13.42 2.44 -10.01
CA GLU A 122 14.59 3.10 -10.59
C GLU A 122 14.68 2.88 -12.09
N GLN A 123 15.33 3.80 -12.79
CA GLN A 123 15.53 3.65 -14.23
C GLN A 123 16.22 2.32 -14.53
N GLY A 124 15.61 1.49 -15.37
CA GLY A 124 16.13 0.14 -15.68
C GLY A 124 15.87 -0.92 -14.60
N PHE A 125 15.02 -0.65 -13.60
CA PHE A 125 14.59 -1.68 -12.64
C PHE A 125 14.01 -2.90 -13.37
N ASP A 126 14.54 -4.08 -13.06
CA ASP A 126 14.06 -5.34 -13.61
C ASP A 126 12.86 -5.85 -12.79
N PHE A 127 11.68 -5.82 -13.40
CA PHE A 127 10.46 -6.30 -12.76
C PHE A 127 10.46 -7.82 -12.53
N CYS A 128 11.32 -8.58 -13.23
CA CYS A 128 11.39 -10.04 -13.19
C CYS A 128 9.98 -10.66 -13.29
N MET A 129 9.63 -11.57 -12.38
CA MET A 129 8.30 -12.19 -12.29
C MET A 129 7.33 -11.39 -11.40
N GLY A 130 7.83 -10.41 -10.63
CA GLY A 130 7.01 -9.59 -9.74
C GLY A 130 7.56 -9.38 -8.34
N GLY A 131 6.84 -8.56 -7.57
CA GLY A 131 7.14 -8.25 -6.17
C GLY A 131 5.99 -7.50 -5.51
N LYS A 132 6.11 -7.26 -4.21
CA LYS A 132 5.00 -6.76 -3.37
C LYS A 132 5.13 -5.26 -3.13
N LEU A 133 3.99 -4.58 -3.10
CA LEU A 133 3.85 -3.17 -2.74
C LEU A 133 2.90 -3.03 -1.54
N PRO A 134 3.00 -1.91 -0.80
CA PRO A 134 2.09 -1.62 0.31
C PRO A 134 0.62 -1.61 -0.11
N GLY A 135 -0.26 -2.03 0.79
CA GLY A 135 -1.71 -1.92 0.66
C GLY A 135 -2.40 -2.12 2.00
N ILE A 136 -3.72 -2.00 2.03
CA ILE A 136 -4.51 -2.05 3.26
C ILE A 136 -4.72 -3.51 3.72
N MET A 137 -4.72 -3.70 5.03
CA MET A 137 -5.12 -4.93 5.71
C MET A 137 -6.14 -4.59 6.80
N GLY A 138 -6.95 -5.57 7.22
CA GLY A 138 -7.95 -5.36 8.25
C GLY A 138 -8.27 -6.63 9.04
N GLY A 139 -8.60 -6.44 10.32
CA GLY A 139 -8.86 -7.50 11.29
C GLY A 139 -7.58 -7.97 12.01
N ALA A 140 -7.44 -7.63 13.30
CA ALA A 140 -6.37 -8.07 14.21
C ALA A 140 -4.99 -8.28 13.53
N LYS A 141 -4.38 -9.47 13.69
CA LYS A 141 -3.09 -9.85 13.08
C LYS A 141 -3.18 -10.19 11.58
N SER A 142 -3.97 -9.44 10.82
CA SER A 142 -4.23 -9.66 9.39
C SER A 142 -2.99 -9.68 8.52
N TRP A 143 -1.86 -9.10 8.96
CA TRP A 143 -0.57 -9.25 8.28
C TRP A 143 -0.15 -10.73 8.10
N GLU A 144 -0.65 -11.63 8.96
CA GLU A 144 -0.47 -13.08 8.83
C GLU A 144 -1.26 -13.68 7.66
N ARG A 145 -2.26 -12.98 7.08
CA ARG A 145 -3.01 -13.42 5.89
C ARG A 145 -2.18 -13.16 4.63
N SER A 146 -1.08 -13.91 4.57
CA SER A 146 -0.06 -13.89 3.53
C SER A 146 0.69 -15.23 3.54
N GLY A 147 1.58 -15.45 2.57
CA GLY A 147 2.40 -16.67 2.57
C GLY A 147 1.61 -17.97 2.51
N GLY A 148 0.41 -17.93 1.90
CA GLY A 148 -0.49 -19.08 1.75
C GLY A 148 -1.46 -19.28 2.92
N ASN A 149 -1.39 -18.45 3.95
CA ASN A 149 -2.34 -18.47 5.05
C ASN A 149 -3.64 -17.71 4.65
N GLN A 150 -4.68 -18.47 4.34
CA GLN A 150 -5.92 -17.93 3.79
C GLN A 150 -6.84 -17.35 4.87
N PRO A 151 -7.58 -16.28 4.53
CA PRO A 151 -8.68 -15.83 5.36
C PRO A 151 -9.87 -16.80 5.39
N ASP A 152 -10.53 -16.89 6.55
CA ASP A 152 -11.76 -17.70 6.74
C ASP A 152 -13.01 -16.86 7.03
N GLY A 153 -12.87 -15.53 7.12
CA GLY A 153 -13.94 -14.61 7.49
C GLY A 153 -13.88 -14.12 8.94
N THR A 154 -13.05 -14.74 9.77
CA THR A 154 -12.89 -14.41 11.20
C THR A 154 -11.48 -13.94 11.56
N ASN A 155 -10.50 -14.19 10.67
CA ASN A 155 -9.07 -14.04 10.93
C ASN A 155 -8.38 -12.92 10.10
N GLY A 156 -9.18 -11.99 9.56
CA GLY A 156 -8.71 -10.79 8.85
C GLY A 156 -8.52 -10.96 7.34
N TRP A 157 -7.94 -9.96 6.67
CA TRP A 157 -7.74 -9.94 5.22
C TRP A 157 -6.60 -9.00 4.81
N THR A 158 -6.04 -9.18 3.61
CA THR A 158 -5.05 -8.25 3.03
C THR A 158 -5.36 -7.93 1.56
N LEU A 159 -5.21 -6.66 1.20
CA LEU A 159 -5.37 -6.13 -0.16
C LEU A 159 -4.10 -5.37 -0.55
N ARG A 160 -2.97 -6.08 -0.54
CA ARG A 160 -1.68 -5.53 -0.98
C ARG A 160 -1.67 -5.34 -2.49
N LEU A 161 -0.81 -4.45 -2.98
CA LEU A 161 -0.51 -4.38 -4.40
C LEU A 161 0.68 -5.28 -4.73
N MET A 162 0.78 -5.68 -5.99
CA MET A 162 1.99 -6.27 -6.55
C MET A 162 2.30 -5.65 -7.91
N TRP A 163 3.58 -5.64 -8.27
CA TRP A 163 3.95 -5.67 -9.68
C TRP A 163 4.16 -7.12 -10.11
N ARG A 164 3.93 -7.37 -11.39
CA ARG A 164 4.21 -8.60 -12.11
C ARG A 164 5.19 -8.30 -13.23
N ALA A 165 5.49 -9.30 -14.05
CA ALA A 165 6.36 -9.14 -15.20
C ALA A 165 5.97 -7.92 -16.05
N TYR A 166 7.00 -7.23 -16.56
CA TYR A 166 6.86 -6.01 -17.36
C TYR A 166 6.11 -4.87 -16.66
N GLY A 167 6.13 -4.85 -15.33
CA GLY A 167 5.54 -3.79 -14.51
C GLY A 167 4.02 -3.87 -14.37
N ARG A 168 3.36 -4.96 -14.82
CA ARG A 168 1.90 -5.12 -14.71
C ARG A 168 1.47 -4.99 -13.24
N ALA A 169 0.52 -4.10 -12.96
CA ALA A 169 0.05 -3.80 -11.63
C ALA A 169 -1.19 -4.66 -11.30
N VAL A 170 -1.20 -5.25 -10.11
CA VAL A 170 -2.32 -6.05 -9.62
C VAL A 170 -2.61 -5.73 -8.15
N ILE A 171 -3.86 -5.90 -7.73
CA ILE A 171 -4.15 -6.18 -6.32
C ILE A 171 -3.90 -7.66 -6.10
N TYR A 172 -3.21 -7.99 -5.01
CA TYR A 172 -2.94 -9.34 -4.58
C TYR A 172 -3.77 -9.64 -3.33
N SER A 173 -4.98 -10.15 -3.55
CA SER A 173 -6.02 -10.26 -2.53
C SER A 173 -5.90 -11.57 -1.73
N TYR A 174 -5.90 -11.41 -0.41
CA TYR A 174 -6.27 -12.46 0.54
C TYR A 174 -7.59 -12.01 1.15
N LEU A 175 -8.68 -12.61 0.68
CA LEU A 175 -10.04 -12.36 1.17
C LEU A 175 -10.64 -13.69 1.66
N PRO A 176 -11.62 -13.65 2.59
CA PRO A 176 -12.46 -14.81 2.90
C PRO A 176 -13.10 -15.38 1.64
N PRO A 177 -13.69 -16.60 1.69
CA PRO A 177 -14.31 -17.23 0.53
C PRO A 177 -15.17 -16.26 -0.30
N HIS A 178 -14.65 -15.90 -1.48
CA HIS A 178 -15.19 -14.87 -2.36
C HIS A 178 -14.69 -15.12 -3.78
N LYS A 179 -15.33 -14.56 -4.81
CA LYS A 179 -14.82 -14.68 -6.20
C LYS A 179 -13.43 -14.08 -6.41
N TYR A 180 -12.96 -13.27 -5.46
CA TYR A 180 -11.62 -12.68 -5.46
C TYR A 180 -10.69 -13.27 -4.38
N SER A 181 -11.01 -14.44 -3.82
CA SER A 181 -10.10 -15.21 -2.95
C SER A 181 -9.29 -16.22 -3.76
N GLY A 182 -8.02 -16.39 -3.43
CA GLY A 182 -7.22 -17.49 -3.95
C GLY A 182 -7.36 -18.76 -3.09
N THR A 183 -6.86 -19.89 -3.61
CA THR A 183 -6.89 -21.20 -2.91
C THR A 183 -5.63 -21.41 -2.08
N ASP A 184 -4.48 -21.40 -2.74
CA ASP A 184 -3.19 -21.71 -2.11
C ASP A 184 -2.39 -20.45 -1.78
N TRP A 185 -2.66 -19.37 -2.51
CA TRP A 185 -2.01 -18.07 -2.37
C TRP A 185 -3.02 -16.94 -2.56
N GLY A 186 -2.57 -15.69 -2.59
CA GLY A 186 -3.44 -14.57 -2.94
C GLY A 186 -3.85 -14.64 -4.41
N LEU A 187 -4.97 -14.00 -4.75
CA LEU A 187 -5.45 -13.88 -6.13
C LEU A 187 -4.97 -12.56 -6.74
N ASP A 188 -4.57 -12.59 -8.01
CA ASP A 188 -4.33 -11.38 -8.80
C ASP A 188 -5.66 -10.82 -9.31
N ILE A 189 -5.98 -9.59 -8.92
CA ILE A 189 -6.98 -8.75 -9.59
C ILE A 189 -6.23 -7.76 -10.47
N ASP A 190 -6.35 -7.91 -11.79
CA ASP A 190 -5.64 -7.07 -12.75
C ASP A 190 -6.16 -5.62 -12.71
N LEU A 191 -5.24 -4.66 -12.66
CA LEU A 191 -5.55 -3.23 -12.68
C LEU A 191 -5.47 -2.65 -14.11
N ASN A 192 -5.17 -3.46 -15.12
CA ASN A 192 -5.01 -3.04 -16.51
C ASN A 192 -4.02 -1.88 -16.68
N LYS A 193 -3.04 -1.79 -15.78
CA LYS A 193 -2.03 -0.72 -15.71
C LYS A 193 -0.64 -1.31 -15.58
N LYS A 194 0.37 -0.58 -16.04
CA LYS A 194 1.79 -0.93 -15.88
C LYS A 194 2.53 0.19 -15.18
N PHE A 195 3.30 -0.16 -14.17
CA PHE A 195 4.37 0.67 -13.66
C PHE A 195 5.48 0.76 -14.69
N LYS A 196 6.13 1.92 -14.73
CA LYS A 196 7.28 2.18 -15.59
C LYS A 196 8.43 2.63 -14.70
N THR A 197 9.63 2.46 -15.22
CA THR A 197 10.85 2.83 -14.52
C THR A 197 11.17 4.31 -14.68
N GLY A 198 11.92 4.88 -13.76
CA GLY A 198 12.52 6.21 -13.89
C GLY A 198 11.67 7.37 -13.37
N TYR A 199 10.37 7.16 -13.07
CA TYR A 199 9.50 8.21 -12.53
C TYR A 199 8.68 7.75 -11.33
N TRP A 200 8.17 8.74 -10.59
CA TRP A 200 7.31 8.55 -9.44
C TRP A 200 5.87 8.28 -9.87
N HIS A 201 5.33 7.15 -9.43
CA HIS A 201 3.93 6.82 -9.52
C HIS A 201 3.19 7.23 -8.25
N CYS A 202 2.00 7.80 -8.39
CA CYS A 202 1.08 8.01 -7.28
C CYS A 202 0.12 6.83 -7.20
N ILE A 203 0.10 6.11 -6.08
CA ILE A 203 -0.82 5.00 -5.83
C ILE A 203 -1.78 5.42 -4.73
N GLU A 204 -3.07 5.22 -5.01
CA GLU A 204 -4.15 5.48 -4.07
C GLU A 204 -5.04 4.25 -3.99
N GLN A 205 -5.46 3.90 -2.77
CA GLN A 205 -6.32 2.76 -2.52
C GLN A 205 -7.36 3.13 -1.47
N TYR A 206 -8.64 2.96 -1.81
CA TYR A 206 -9.75 3.07 -0.88
C TYR A 206 -10.31 1.67 -0.60
N VAL A 207 -10.53 1.37 0.67
CA VAL A 207 -11.25 0.17 1.09
C VAL A 207 -12.37 0.56 2.03
N LYS A 208 -13.58 0.03 1.81
CA LYS A 208 -14.66 -0.03 2.80
C LYS A 208 -15.00 -1.49 3.06
N ILE A 209 -14.98 -1.91 4.31
CA ILE A 209 -15.36 -3.27 4.70
C ILE A 209 -16.84 -3.51 4.46
N ASN A 210 -17.20 -4.77 4.22
CA ASN A 210 -18.58 -5.16 4.08
C ASN A 210 -19.30 -5.19 5.44
N GLU A 211 -20.63 -5.10 5.40
CA GLU A 211 -21.46 -5.45 6.55
C GLU A 211 -21.39 -6.96 6.81
N ILE A 212 -21.48 -7.35 8.08
CA ILE A 212 -21.42 -8.77 8.48
C ILE A 212 -22.55 -9.53 7.76
N GLY A 213 -22.17 -10.59 7.03
CA GLY A 213 -23.10 -11.42 6.26
C GLY A 213 -23.39 -10.95 4.83
N TYR A 214 -22.89 -9.77 4.42
CA TYR A 214 -23.13 -9.22 3.09
C TYR A 214 -21.83 -9.07 2.29
N GLN A 215 -21.93 -9.11 0.96
CA GLN A 215 -20.80 -8.88 0.03
C GLN A 215 -20.87 -7.46 -0.58
N ASN A 216 -20.98 -6.44 0.27
CA ASN A 216 -21.15 -5.04 -0.14
C ASN A 216 -19.93 -4.14 0.20
N GLY A 217 -18.78 -4.76 0.48
CA GLY A 217 -17.51 -4.06 0.63
C GLY A 217 -17.09 -3.38 -0.68
N LYS A 218 -16.26 -2.34 -0.57
CA LYS A 218 -15.80 -1.56 -1.72
C LYS A 218 -14.27 -1.51 -1.74
N LEU A 219 -13.70 -1.67 -2.93
CA LEU A 219 -12.30 -1.45 -3.21
C LEU A 219 -12.23 -0.57 -4.45
N TYR A 220 -11.53 0.56 -4.33
CA TYR A 220 -11.19 1.41 -5.46
C TYR A 220 -9.69 1.65 -5.46
N VAL A 221 -9.10 1.74 -6.65
CA VAL A 221 -7.66 1.95 -6.82
C VAL A 221 -7.42 2.99 -7.89
N TRP A 222 -6.50 3.93 -7.62
CA TRP A 222 -6.01 4.88 -8.60
C TRP A 222 -4.50 4.76 -8.75
N ILE A 223 -4.03 4.85 -10.00
CA ILE A 223 -2.61 4.94 -10.34
C ILE A 223 -2.44 6.16 -11.25
N ASP A 224 -1.60 7.10 -10.84
CA ASP A 224 -1.30 8.33 -11.58
C ASP A 224 -2.56 9.14 -11.92
N ASN A 225 -3.45 9.30 -10.93
CA ASN A 225 -4.73 10.02 -11.02
C ASN A 225 -5.82 9.36 -11.88
N GLU A 226 -5.58 8.17 -12.41
CA GLU A 226 -6.56 7.37 -13.17
C GLU A 226 -7.14 6.28 -12.27
N GLN A 227 -8.47 6.16 -12.22
CA GLN A 227 -9.13 5.07 -11.52
C GLN A 227 -9.00 3.78 -12.34
N VAL A 228 -8.35 2.78 -11.76
CA VAL A 228 -8.03 1.50 -12.42
C VAL A 228 -8.81 0.32 -11.84
N LEU A 229 -9.48 0.52 -10.70
CA LEU A 229 -10.44 -0.40 -10.08
C LEU A 229 -11.53 0.38 -9.34
#